data_AF-A0A938WVE7-F1
#
_entry.id   AF-A0A938WVE7-F1
#
_cell.length_a   1.000
_cell.length_b   1.000
_cell.length_c   1.000
_cell.angle_alpha   90.00
_cell.angle_beta   90.00
_cell.angle_gamma   90.00
#
_symmetry.space_group_name_H-M   'P 1'
#
loop_
_entity.id
_entity.type
_entity.pdbx_description
1 polymer ?
#
loop_
_entity_poly.entity_id
_entity_poly.type
_entity_poly.pdbx_seq_one_letter_code
_entity_poly.pdbx_strand_id
1 'polypeptide(L)'
;MKRKRFKAALAVAVAALTLQGCTAWPQADMERLCGHWESTEGKPDVVIRNDGGTHKVTLMSKGGRQRKLKPQTFVLMEDGGNLFIDTGYRVSVSYDENTDVLTFSPYGDYKRKGAVQ
;
A
#
# COMPACT_ATOMS: atom_id res chain seq x y z
N MET A 1 -35.61 -28.84 -58.22
CA MET A 1 -35.62 -27.47 -57.66
C MET A 1 -36.37 -27.45 -56.33
N LYS A 2 -35.71 -27.24 -55.17
CA LYS A 2 -36.30 -26.67 -53.93
C LYS A 2 -35.18 -26.00 -53.13
N ARG A 3 -35.11 -24.66 -53.21
CA ARG A 3 -34.13 -23.82 -52.50
C ARG A 3 -34.51 -23.75 -51.02
N LYS A 4 -33.65 -24.19 -50.10
CA LYS A 4 -33.85 -23.97 -48.65
C LYS A 4 -32.73 -23.10 -48.09
N ARG A 5 -33.16 -21.84 -47.94
CA ARG A 5 -32.66 -20.69 -47.18
C ARG A 5 -31.52 -20.96 -46.19
N PHE A 6 -30.41 -20.26 -46.44
CA PHE A 6 -29.30 -20.00 -45.54
C PHE A 6 -29.80 -19.51 -44.17
N LYS A 7 -29.41 -20.21 -43.10
CA LYS A 7 -29.40 -19.63 -41.76
C LYS A 7 -27.95 -19.54 -41.34
N ALA A 8 -27.40 -18.34 -41.48
CA ALA A 8 -26.09 -18.00 -40.94
C ALA A 8 -26.13 -18.26 -39.42
N ALA A 9 -25.33 -19.23 -38.97
CA ALA A 9 -25.11 -19.46 -37.55
C ALA A 9 -24.23 -18.31 -37.06
N LEU A 10 -24.84 -17.38 -36.33
CA LEU A 10 -24.17 -16.27 -35.65
C LEU A 10 -23.26 -16.85 -34.57
N ALA A 11 -21.97 -16.92 -34.83
CA ALA A 11 -20.96 -17.17 -33.81
C ALA A 11 -20.90 -15.93 -32.89
N VAL A 12 -21.62 -15.96 -31.77
CA VAL A 12 -21.43 -14.96 -30.71
C VAL A 12 -20.20 -15.40 -29.92
N ALA A 13 -19.09 -14.70 -30.19
CA ALA A 13 -17.83 -14.86 -29.52
C ALA A 13 -17.98 -14.64 -28.00
N VAL A 14 -17.50 -15.59 -27.20
CA VAL A 14 -17.31 -15.39 -25.76
C VAL A 14 -16.10 -14.48 -25.59
N ALA A 15 -16.35 -13.20 -25.34
CA ALA A 15 -15.32 -12.27 -24.89
C ALA A 15 -15.42 -12.14 -23.37
N ALA A 16 -14.82 -13.07 -22.63
CA ALA A 16 -14.52 -12.87 -21.22
C ALA A 16 -13.32 -11.92 -21.12
N LEU A 17 -13.56 -10.62 -21.29
CA LEU A 17 -12.58 -9.59 -20.96
C LEU A 17 -12.56 -9.42 -19.44
N THR A 18 -11.86 -10.29 -18.72
CA THR A 18 -11.44 -9.97 -17.35
C THR A 18 -10.08 -9.26 -17.40
N LEU A 19 -10.06 -8.05 -17.96
CA LEU A 19 -9.01 -7.09 -17.61
C LEU A 19 -9.53 -6.24 -16.45
N GLN A 20 -9.41 -6.79 -15.25
CA GLN A 20 -9.11 -5.96 -14.10
C GLN A 20 -7.78 -6.45 -13.56
N GLY A 21 -6.72 -6.09 -14.29
CA GLY A 21 -5.43 -5.88 -13.64
C GLY A 21 -5.55 -4.65 -12.76
N CYS A 22 -6.37 -4.74 -11.70
CA CYS A 22 -6.11 -3.94 -10.53
C CYS A 22 -4.74 -4.43 -10.08
N THR A 23 -3.70 -3.64 -10.32
CA THR A 23 -2.42 -3.80 -9.62
C THR A 23 -2.66 -3.38 -8.17
N ALA A 24 -3.56 -4.10 -7.50
CA ALA A 24 -3.66 -4.08 -6.07
C ALA A 24 -2.28 -4.48 -5.58
N TRP A 25 -1.71 -3.73 -4.63
CA TRP A 25 -0.42 -4.13 -4.07
C TRP A 25 -0.56 -5.56 -3.56
N PRO A 26 0.19 -6.52 -4.12
CA PRO A 26 0.18 -7.88 -3.62
C PRO A 26 0.44 -7.85 -2.12
N GLN A 27 -0.26 -8.68 -1.35
CA GLN A 27 -0.07 -8.70 0.10
C GLN A 27 1.39 -8.97 0.48
N ALA A 28 2.11 -9.77 -0.32
CA ALA A 28 3.55 -9.98 -0.20
C ALA A 28 4.39 -8.68 -0.31
N ASP A 29 3.94 -7.72 -1.13
CA ASP A 29 4.61 -6.44 -1.30
C ASP A 29 4.31 -5.49 -0.13
N MET A 30 3.12 -5.60 0.48
CA MET A 30 2.81 -4.89 1.73
C MET A 30 3.57 -5.44 2.93
N GLU A 31 3.79 -6.76 3.00
CA GLU A 31 4.59 -7.38 4.07
C GLU A 31 6.02 -6.83 4.09
N ARG A 32 6.60 -6.51 2.92
CA ARG A 32 7.91 -5.86 2.83
C ARG A 32 7.96 -4.51 3.53
N LEU A 33 6.84 -3.82 3.66
CA LEU A 33 6.76 -2.54 4.36
C LEU A 33 6.81 -2.71 5.88
N CYS A 34 6.56 -3.92 6.40
CA CYS A 34 6.61 -4.17 7.84
C CYS A 34 8.02 -3.96 8.40
N GLY A 35 8.09 -3.33 9.57
CA GLY A 35 9.35 -2.95 10.20
C GLY A 35 9.32 -1.55 10.80
N HIS A 36 10.48 -1.13 11.30
CA HIS A 36 10.68 0.20 11.86
C HIS A 36 11.30 1.12 10.80
N TRP A 37 10.77 2.33 10.71
CA TRP A 37 11.11 3.36 9.74
C TRP A 37 11.48 4.64 10.51
N GLU A 38 12.69 5.13 10.31
CA GLU A 38 13.19 6.34 10.94
C GLU A 38 13.04 7.55 10.01
N SER A 39 12.48 8.64 10.53
CA SER A 39 12.31 9.87 9.76
C SER A 39 13.66 10.51 9.42
N THR A 40 13.82 10.94 8.17
CA THR A 40 14.99 11.69 7.72
C THR A 40 14.95 13.17 8.12
N GLU A 41 13.77 13.70 8.50
CA GLU A 41 13.53 15.12 8.80
C GLU A 41 13.25 15.41 10.28
N GLY A 42 13.51 14.44 11.17
CA GLY A 42 13.27 14.60 12.61
C GLY A 42 11.79 14.56 13.02
N LYS A 43 10.90 14.03 12.17
CA LYS A 43 9.54 13.64 12.54
C LYS A 43 9.56 12.42 13.48
N PRO A 44 8.43 12.07 14.14
CA PRO A 44 8.33 10.80 14.87
C PRO A 44 8.64 9.62 13.95
N ASP A 45 9.25 8.58 14.51
CA ASP A 45 9.50 7.35 13.78
C ASP A 45 8.19 6.60 13.52
N VAL A 46 8.19 5.70 12.56
CA VAL A 46 7.02 4.93 12.16
C VAL A 46 7.31 3.45 12.29
N VAL A 47 6.33 2.69 12.75
CA VAL A 47 6.38 1.23 12.75
C VAL A 47 5.20 0.70 11.96
N ILE A 48 5.47 -0.13 10.95
CA ILE A 48 4.45 -0.82 10.17
C ILE A 48 4.40 -2.27 10.63
N ARG A 49 3.19 -2.75 10.96
CA ARG A 49 2.94 -4.14 11.38
C ARG A 49 1.76 -4.72 10.63
N ASN A 50 1.85 -5.98 10.26
CA ASN A 50 0.69 -6.76 9.88
C ASN A 50 -0.04 -7.25 11.13
N ASP A 51 -1.34 -6.95 11.22
CA ASP A 51 -2.23 -7.41 12.27
C ASP A 51 -3.37 -8.20 11.61
N GLY A 52 -3.16 -9.51 11.43
CA GLY A 52 -4.17 -10.41 10.85
C GLY A 52 -4.56 -10.09 9.41
N GLY A 53 -3.60 -9.67 8.58
CA GLY A 53 -3.83 -9.24 7.19
C GLY A 53 -4.11 -7.75 7.02
N THR A 54 -4.25 -6.99 8.12
CA THR A 54 -4.38 -5.54 8.08
C THR A 54 -3.05 -4.89 8.43
N HIS A 55 -2.46 -4.18 7.49
CA HIS A 55 -1.23 -3.41 7.74
C HIS A 55 -1.56 -2.14 8.51
N LYS A 56 -0.88 -1.92 9.63
CA LYS A 56 -1.08 -0.78 10.52
C LYS A 56 0.20 0.01 10.68
N VAL A 57 0.07 1.33 10.57
CA VAL A 57 1.14 2.31 10.70
C VAL A 57 1.03 2.98 12.05
N THR A 58 2.03 2.82 12.91
CA THR A 58 2.07 3.40 14.26
C THR A 58 3.15 4.46 14.37
N LEU A 59 2.79 5.67 14.81
CA LEU A 59 3.75 6.72 15.16
C LEU A 59 4.40 6.42 16.52
N MET A 60 5.73 6.44 16.53
CA MET A 60 6.58 6.19 17.69
C MET A 60 7.30 7.47 18.10
N SER A 61 7.29 7.80 19.41
CA SER A 61 8.02 8.98 19.88
C SER A 61 9.53 8.76 19.76
N LYS A 62 10.25 9.74 19.21
CA LYS A 62 11.72 9.76 19.22
C LYS A 62 12.20 9.89 20.67
N GLY A 63 12.98 8.92 21.14
CA GLY A 63 13.44 8.84 22.52
C GLY A 63 14.35 10.03 22.90
N GLY A 64 14.01 10.74 23.98
CA GLY A 64 14.82 11.82 24.52
C GLY A 64 13.99 12.98 25.05
N ARG A 65 13.46 12.83 26.28
CA ARG A 65 12.87 13.92 27.10
C ARG A 65 11.65 14.68 26.54
N GLN A 66 11.31 14.53 25.26
CA GLN A 66 10.09 15.04 24.65
C GLN A 66 8.90 14.18 25.10
N ARG A 67 7.82 14.86 25.47
CA ARG A 67 6.52 14.32 25.91
C ARG A 67 6.21 13.03 25.14
N LYS A 68 6.19 11.87 25.83
CA LYS A 68 5.80 10.58 25.24
C LYS A 68 4.54 10.80 24.40
N LEU A 69 4.68 10.84 23.09
CA LEU A 69 3.54 10.96 22.19
C LEU A 69 2.68 9.73 22.45
N LYS A 70 1.38 9.93 22.67
CA LYS A 70 0.44 8.81 22.70
C LYS A 70 0.56 8.13 21.33
N PRO A 71 0.84 6.81 21.27
CA PRO A 71 0.92 6.11 20.00
C PRO A 71 -0.36 6.33 19.20
N GLN A 72 -0.21 6.82 17.97
CA GLN A 72 -1.30 6.93 17.02
C GLN A 72 -1.12 5.84 15.98
N THR A 73 -2.17 5.08 15.71
CA THR A 73 -2.14 3.95 14.78
C THR A 73 -3.18 4.15 13.71
N PHE A 74 -2.76 4.03 12.46
CA PHE A 74 -3.58 4.19 11.27
C PHE A 74 -3.54 2.91 10.44
N VAL A 75 -4.57 2.67 9.63
CA VAL A 75 -4.58 1.54 8.69
C VAL A 75 -3.93 1.97 7.39
N LEU A 76 -2.98 1.16 6.91
CA LEU A 76 -2.42 1.30 5.57
C LEU A 76 -3.40 0.67 4.58
N MET A 77 -3.97 1.51 3.72
CA MET A 77 -4.95 1.13 2.73
C MET A 77 -4.32 1.18 1.34
N GLU A 78 -4.88 0.39 0.45
CA GLU A 78 -4.53 0.34 -0.97
C GLU A 78 -5.79 0.57 -1.79
N ASP A 79 -5.68 1.42 -2.81
CA ASP A 79 -6.77 1.74 -3.73
C ASP A 79 -6.18 2.01 -5.12
N GLY A 80 -6.41 1.09 -6.06
CA GLY A 80 -6.01 1.24 -7.46
C GLY A 80 -4.49 1.33 -7.67
N GLY A 81 -3.70 0.62 -6.86
CA GLY A 81 -2.25 0.66 -6.86
C GLY A 81 -1.63 1.79 -6.04
N ASN A 82 -2.45 2.58 -5.33
CA ASN A 82 -1.97 3.68 -4.50
C ASN A 82 -2.12 3.37 -3.01
N LEU A 83 -1.02 3.45 -2.27
CA LEU A 83 -1.03 3.26 -0.82
C LEU A 83 -1.31 4.59 -0.11
N PHE A 84 -2.09 4.54 0.97
CA PHE A 84 -2.38 5.72 1.78
C PHE A 84 -2.79 5.36 3.20
N ILE A 85 -2.71 6.34 4.10
CA ILE A 85 -3.35 6.30 5.42
C ILE A 85 -4.39 7.42 5.50
N ASP A 86 -5.47 7.17 6.23
CA ASP A 86 -6.45 8.20 6.57
C ASP A 86 -6.25 8.65 8.02
N THR A 87 -5.86 9.91 8.19
CA THR A 87 -5.67 10.56 9.49
C THR A 87 -6.74 11.64 9.75
N GLY A 88 -7.85 11.63 9.01
CA GLY A 88 -8.77 12.76 8.83
C GLY A 88 -8.53 13.53 7.52
N TYR A 89 -7.49 13.13 6.78
CA TYR A 89 -7.20 13.47 5.40
C TYR A 89 -6.30 12.38 4.81
N ARG A 90 -6.27 12.28 3.48
CA ARG A 90 -5.49 11.26 2.76
C ARG A 90 -4.00 11.65 2.75
N VAL A 91 -3.17 10.79 3.32
CA VAL A 91 -1.71 10.87 3.28
C VAL A 91 -1.23 9.75 2.34
N SER A 92 -0.65 10.10 1.20
CA SER A 92 -0.13 9.10 0.26
C SER A 92 1.15 8.47 0.80
N VAL A 93 1.30 7.17 0.53
CA VAL A 93 2.47 6.38 0.90
C VAL A 93 3.08 5.81 -0.37
N SER A 94 4.39 5.95 -0.54
CA SER A 94 5.14 5.33 -1.62
C SER A 94 6.41 4.68 -1.10
N TYR A 95 6.80 3.57 -1.72
CA TYR A 95 8.00 2.82 -1.37
C TYR A 95 8.90 2.66 -2.58
N ASP A 96 10.16 3.07 -2.46
CA ASP A 96 11.21 2.79 -3.44
C ASP A 96 12.03 1.58 -2.97
N GLU A 97 11.89 0.48 -3.68
CA GLU A 97 12.57 -0.78 -3.38
C GLU A 97 14.08 -0.74 -3.61
N ASN A 98 14.58 0.15 -4.47
CA ASN A 98 16.00 0.25 -4.82
C ASN A 98 16.78 0.94 -3.70
N THR A 99 16.16 1.92 -3.05
CA THR A 99 16.78 2.74 -2.01
C THR A 99 16.32 2.39 -0.60
N ASP A 100 15.33 1.49 -0.48
CA ASP A 100 14.62 1.13 0.75
C ASP A 100 14.12 2.37 1.52
N VAL A 101 13.45 3.26 0.77
CA VAL A 101 12.88 4.52 1.26
C VAL A 101 11.37 4.47 1.20
N LEU A 102 10.73 4.81 2.32
CA LEU A 102 9.29 4.96 2.45
C LEU A 102 8.95 6.44 2.60
N THR A 103 8.12 6.97 1.71
CA THR A 103 7.72 8.38 1.72
C THR A 103 6.27 8.50 2.14
N PHE A 104 6.00 9.37 3.10
CA PHE A 104 4.64 9.80 3.46
C PHE A 104 4.48 11.24 3.01
N SER A 105 3.65 11.55 2.02
CA SER A 105 3.45 12.94 1.59
C SER A 105 2.34 13.60 2.41
N PRO A 106 2.57 14.75 3.07
CA PRO A 106 3.70 15.68 2.92
C PRO A 106 4.79 15.59 4.02
N TYR A 107 4.83 14.49 4.76
CA TYR A 107 5.68 14.28 5.93
C TYR A 107 7.13 13.86 5.65
N GLY A 108 7.48 13.64 4.38
CA GLY A 108 8.84 13.37 3.93
C GLY A 108 9.22 11.89 3.97
N ASP A 109 10.53 11.67 3.86
CA ASP A 109 11.11 10.35 3.65
C ASP A 109 11.53 9.68 4.96
N TYR A 110 11.40 8.35 4.97
CA TYR A 110 11.77 7.48 6.07
C TYR A 110 12.67 6.36 5.55
N LYS A 111 13.69 6.02 6.34
CA LYS A 111 14.61 4.92 6.06
C LYS A 111 14.37 3.77 7.00
N ARG A 112 14.50 2.54 6.51
CA ARG A 112 14.37 1.36 7.37
C ARG A 112 15.44 1.40 8.45
N LYS A 113 15.01 1.32 9.71
CA LYS A 113 15.92 1.13 10.83
C LYS A 113 16.39 -0.31 10.78
N GLY A 114 17.68 -0.49 10.48
CA GLY A 114 18.31 -1.81 10.50
C GLY A 114 18.03 -2.51 11.84
N ALA A 115 17.82 -3.83 11.80
CA ALA A 115 17.74 -4.61 13.02
C ALA A 115 19.03 -4.38 13.82
N VAL A 116 18.90 -3.73 14.98
CA VAL A 116 19.95 -3.85 16.00
C VAL A 116 19.85 -5.30 16.45
N GLN A 117 20.89 -6.08 16.10
CA GLN A 117 21.09 -7.44 16.61
C GLN A 117 21.14 -7.42 18.14
#